data_AF-A0A0S2FC81-F1
#
_entry.id   AF-A0A0S2FC81-F1
#
_cell.length_a   1.000
_cell.length_b   1.000
_cell.length_c   1.000
_cell.angle_alpha   90.00
_cell.angle_beta   90.00
_cell.angle_gamma   90.00
#
_symmetry.space_group_name_H-M   'P 1'
#
loop_
_entity.id
_entity.type
_entity.pdbx_description
1 polymer ?
#
loop_
_entity_poly.entity_id
_entity_poly.type
_entity_poly.pdbx_seq_one_letter_code
_entity_poly.pdbx_strand_id
1 'polypeptide(L)'
;MLTGCNRAAAALLTLLLCSCASAGVRFDGQWSYQQSCGWNHTANLDLAGSGPSYTGSWDDGTRVGGDSGKLKGELRDDKLFLQFCSDTGTPACPSYGEASAYLVRDKATVVWYRKFGSDYKPYLTLHEAKAGQKVPSDDQCADDEAQDDEPKDN
;
A
#
# COMPACT_ATOMS: atom_id res chain seq x y z
N MET A 1 17.06 19.56 75.13
CA MET A 1 17.48 19.89 73.74
C MET A 1 17.86 18.59 73.06
N LEU A 2 17.39 18.40 71.84
CA LEU A 2 17.29 17.13 71.11
C LEU A 2 18.64 16.63 70.56
N THR A 3 18.89 15.32 70.60
CA THR A 3 19.87 14.67 69.72
C THR A 3 19.09 13.76 68.77
N GLY A 4 18.91 14.24 67.54
CA GLY A 4 18.19 13.56 66.47
C GLY A 4 19.00 12.44 65.83
N CYS A 5 18.32 11.33 65.57
CA CYS A 5 18.79 10.18 64.82
C CYS A 5 18.56 10.45 63.32
N ASN A 6 19.62 10.69 62.54
CA ASN A 6 19.51 10.85 61.08
C ASN A 6 19.68 9.49 60.40
N ARG A 7 18.56 8.88 60.00
CA ARG A 7 18.53 7.85 58.95
C ARG A 7 18.08 8.53 57.66
N ALA A 8 19.02 8.84 56.78
CA ALA A 8 18.67 9.21 55.41
C ALA A 8 18.32 7.92 54.64
N ALA A 9 17.04 7.74 54.36
CA ALA A 9 16.57 6.73 53.43
C ALA A 9 16.87 7.18 51.99
N ALA A 10 17.68 6.42 51.27
CA ALA A 10 17.91 6.60 49.85
C ALA A 10 16.66 6.14 49.09
N ALA A 11 15.92 7.07 48.49
CA ALA A 11 14.83 6.77 47.57
C ALA A 11 15.44 6.43 46.20
N LEU A 12 15.40 5.15 45.81
CA LEU A 12 15.68 4.72 44.43
C LEU A 12 14.52 5.17 43.54
N LEU A 13 14.79 6.14 42.67
CA LEU A 13 13.88 6.62 41.64
C LEU A 13 13.98 5.69 40.42
N THR A 14 13.17 4.63 40.37
CA THR A 14 13.10 3.73 39.22
C THR A 14 12.37 4.42 38.06
N LEU A 15 13.12 5.01 37.13
CA LEU A 15 12.58 5.50 35.85
C LEU A 15 12.07 4.29 35.05
N LEU A 16 10.76 4.05 35.06
CA LEU A 16 10.10 3.21 34.07
C LEU A 16 10.19 3.93 32.71
N LEU A 17 11.18 3.55 31.91
CA LEU A 17 11.18 3.77 30.46
C LEU A 17 10.03 2.93 29.90
N CYS A 18 8.83 3.51 29.87
CA CYS A 18 7.72 2.98 29.11
C CYS A 18 8.05 3.18 27.64
N SER A 19 8.79 2.23 27.06
CA SER A 19 8.99 2.16 25.62
C SER A 19 7.63 1.88 24.99
N CYS A 20 6.94 2.93 24.55
CA CYS A 20 5.87 2.79 23.58
C CYS A 20 6.50 2.17 22.33
N ALA A 21 6.41 0.84 22.20
CA ALA A 21 6.67 0.20 20.93
C ALA A 21 5.64 0.79 19.96
N SER A 22 6.04 1.73 19.11
CA SER A 22 5.20 2.15 17.99
C SER A 22 4.90 0.89 17.21
N ALA A 23 3.63 0.46 17.23
CA ALA A 23 3.16 -0.57 16.32
C ALA A 23 3.38 0.00 14.91
N GLY A 24 4.43 -0.46 14.24
CA GLY A 24 4.80 0.03 12.91
C GLY A 24 3.63 -0.12 11.94
N VAL A 25 3.60 0.73 10.91
CA VAL A 25 2.59 0.64 9.86
C VAL A 25 2.64 -0.75 9.22
N ARG A 26 1.47 -1.39 9.08
CA ARG A 26 1.33 -2.74 8.53
C ARG A 26 0.56 -2.70 7.22
N PHE A 27 1.02 -3.49 6.26
CA PHE A 27 0.42 -3.62 4.93
C PHE A 27 -0.04 -5.05 4.63
N ASP A 28 0.19 -6.02 5.51
CA ASP A 28 -0.22 -7.40 5.26
C ASP A 28 -1.73 -7.53 5.12
N GLY A 29 -2.14 -8.49 4.28
CA GLY A 29 -3.53 -8.74 3.94
C GLY A 29 -3.82 -8.53 2.45
N GLN A 30 -5.10 -8.67 2.13
CA GLN A 30 -5.63 -8.50 0.79
C GLN A 30 -6.22 -7.09 0.64
N TRP A 31 -5.87 -6.42 -0.45
CA TRP A 31 -6.29 -5.06 -0.77
C TRP A 31 -6.89 -5.04 -2.15
N SER A 32 -8.11 -4.54 -2.27
CA SER A 32 -8.87 -4.61 -3.51
C SER A 32 -9.50 -3.28 -3.86
N TYR A 33 -9.57 -3.03 -5.15
CA TYR A 33 -10.34 -1.96 -5.78
C TYR A 33 -11.24 -2.58 -6.85
N GLN A 34 -12.44 -2.03 -6.99
CA GLN A 34 -13.37 -2.40 -8.04
C GLN A 34 -14.19 -1.20 -8.48
N GLN A 35 -14.38 -1.05 -9.80
CA GLN A 35 -15.34 -0.15 -10.40
C GLN A 35 -16.59 -0.89 -10.86
N SER A 36 -17.75 -0.24 -10.74
CA SER A 36 -19.03 -0.73 -11.26
C SER A 36 -19.49 -0.06 -12.56
N CYS A 37 -18.68 0.85 -13.12
CA CYS A 37 -18.97 1.58 -14.35
C CYS A 37 -17.84 1.41 -15.38
N GLY A 38 -18.08 1.92 -16.60
CA GLY A 38 -17.08 1.95 -17.68
C GLY A 38 -16.56 0.56 -18.03
N TRP A 39 -15.23 0.41 -18.05
CA TRP A 39 -14.56 -0.85 -18.36
C TRP A 39 -14.45 -1.82 -17.18
N ASN A 40 -15.05 -1.49 -16.02
CA ASN A 40 -14.95 -2.25 -14.77
C ASN A 40 -13.49 -2.52 -14.38
N HIS A 41 -12.74 -1.46 -14.05
CA HIS A 41 -11.39 -1.60 -13.52
C HIS A 41 -11.41 -2.33 -12.18
N THR A 42 -10.52 -3.30 -12.04
CA THR A 42 -10.27 -4.06 -10.82
C THR A 42 -8.78 -4.12 -10.59
N ALA A 43 -8.36 -3.99 -9.34
CA ALA A 43 -6.97 -4.20 -8.97
C ALA A 43 -6.90 -4.83 -7.59
N ASN A 44 -5.99 -5.79 -7.43
CA ASN A 44 -5.78 -6.47 -6.15
C ASN A 44 -4.29 -6.56 -5.80
N LEU A 45 -4.01 -6.46 -4.50
CA LEU A 45 -2.71 -6.77 -3.91
C LEU A 45 -2.91 -7.78 -2.78
N ASP A 46 -2.20 -8.89 -2.83
CA ASP A 46 -2.10 -9.83 -1.71
C ASP A 46 -0.70 -9.72 -1.12
N LEU A 47 -0.61 -9.23 0.11
CA LEU A 47 0.65 -8.92 0.79
C LEU A 47 0.85 -9.84 2.00
N ALA A 48 1.93 -10.62 1.94
CA ALA A 48 2.44 -11.39 3.07
C ALA A 48 3.76 -10.79 3.56
N GLY A 49 3.86 -10.57 4.87
CA GLY A 49 5.06 -10.04 5.49
C GLY A 49 4.75 -9.27 6.78
N SER A 50 5.80 -8.94 7.52
CA SER A 50 5.70 -8.03 8.66
C SER A 50 7.07 -7.38 8.87
N GLY A 51 7.10 -6.12 9.28
CA GLY A 51 8.34 -5.38 9.48
C GLY A 51 8.92 -4.83 8.16
N PRO A 52 10.23 -5.00 7.87
CA PRO A 52 10.89 -4.27 6.79
C PRO A 52 10.60 -4.82 5.39
N SER A 53 10.00 -6.01 5.27
CA SER A 53 9.93 -6.73 4.00
C SER A 53 8.57 -7.39 3.79
N TYR A 54 8.08 -7.27 2.57
CA TYR A 54 6.82 -7.85 2.10
C TYR A 54 7.04 -8.60 0.78
N THR A 55 6.22 -9.61 0.55
CA THR A 55 6.13 -10.34 -0.73
C THR A 55 4.67 -10.56 -1.05
N GLY A 56 4.35 -10.82 -2.32
CA GLY A 56 2.96 -10.95 -2.68
C GLY A 56 2.68 -11.19 -4.15
N SER A 57 1.40 -11.05 -4.48
CA SER A 57 0.92 -10.98 -5.86
C SER A 57 0.15 -9.69 -6.10
N TRP A 58 0.07 -9.34 -7.37
CA TRP A 58 -0.76 -8.24 -7.85
C TRP A 58 -1.54 -8.69 -9.08
N ASP A 59 -2.68 -8.07 -9.28
CA ASP A 59 -3.38 -8.02 -10.56
C ASP A 59 -3.99 -6.63 -10.74
N ASP A 60 -4.04 -6.17 -11.99
CA ASP A 60 -4.53 -4.85 -12.38
C ASP A 60 -5.12 -4.98 -13.78
N GLY A 61 -6.42 -4.74 -13.93
CA GLY A 61 -7.09 -5.01 -15.19
C GLY A 61 -8.53 -4.52 -15.26
N THR A 62 -9.06 -4.58 -16.47
CA THR A 62 -10.44 -4.26 -16.81
C THR A 62 -11.14 -5.52 -17.31
N ARG A 63 -12.44 -5.41 -17.64
CA ARG A 63 -13.20 -6.53 -18.24
C ARG A 63 -12.59 -7.11 -19.54
N VAL A 64 -11.77 -6.34 -20.26
CA VAL A 64 -11.22 -6.74 -21.57
C VAL A 64 -9.75 -7.15 -21.53
N GLY A 65 -9.06 -6.92 -20.42
CA GLY A 65 -7.64 -7.22 -20.31
C GLY A 65 -7.02 -6.60 -19.07
N GLY A 66 -5.88 -7.15 -18.68
CA GLY A 66 -5.12 -6.75 -17.51
C GLY A 66 -3.81 -7.53 -17.47
N ASP A 67 -3.09 -7.35 -16.38
CA ASP A 67 -1.86 -8.09 -16.12
C ASP A 67 -1.80 -8.50 -14.65
N SER A 68 -0.96 -9.49 -14.36
CA SER A 68 -0.74 -10.02 -13.02
C SER A 68 0.72 -10.39 -12.82
N GLY A 69 1.09 -10.63 -11.57
CA GLY A 69 2.39 -11.23 -11.27
C GLY A 69 2.72 -11.24 -9.79
N LYS A 70 4.02 -11.11 -9.50
CA LYS A 70 4.54 -11.08 -8.12
C LYS A 70 5.12 -9.73 -7.78
N LEU A 71 5.10 -9.41 -6.49
CA LEU A 71 5.71 -8.21 -5.95
C LEU A 71 6.63 -8.51 -4.77
N LYS A 72 7.59 -7.62 -4.56
CA LYS A 72 8.38 -7.49 -3.34
C LYS A 72 8.26 -6.07 -2.83
N GLY A 73 8.17 -5.92 -1.51
CA GLY A 73 8.02 -4.63 -0.85
C GLY A 73 9.10 -4.40 0.20
N GLU A 74 9.57 -3.16 0.31
CA GLU A 74 10.47 -2.72 1.37
C GLU A 74 9.88 -1.49 2.10
N LEU A 75 9.76 -1.57 3.43
CA LEU A 75 9.23 -0.50 4.24
C LEU A 75 10.31 0.56 4.52
N ARG A 76 10.05 1.80 4.11
CA ARG A 76 10.93 2.96 4.32
C ARG A 76 10.07 4.17 4.67
N ASP A 77 10.30 4.78 5.83
CA ASP A 77 9.58 5.99 6.27
C ASP A 77 8.05 5.87 6.12
N ASP A 78 7.49 4.78 6.67
CA ASP A 78 6.06 4.43 6.63
C ASP A 78 5.45 4.23 5.22
N LYS A 79 6.29 4.16 4.19
CA LYS A 79 5.91 3.82 2.81
C LYS A 79 6.44 2.45 2.44
N LEU A 80 5.58 1.63 1.84
CA LEU A 80 5.99 0.34 1.31
C LEU A 80 6.34 0.46 -0.17
N PHE A 81 7.62 0.54 -0.51
CA PHE A 81 8.09 0.64 -1.88
C PHE A 81 8.04 -0.73 -2.57
N LEU A 82 7.39 -0.81 -3.73
CA LEU A 82 7.09 -2.05 -4.42
C LEU A 82 7.91 -2.20 -5.72
N GLN A 83 8.48 -3.38 -5.88
CA GLN A 83 9.05 -3.90 -7.11
C GLN A 83 8.13 -4.99 -7.65
N PHE A 84 7.90 -5.00 -8.95
CA PHE A 84 7.01 -5.96 -9.61
C PHE A 84 7.77 -6.81 -10.61
N CYS A 85 7.30 -8.03 -10.79
CA CYS A 85 7.46 -8.80 -12.02
C CYS A 85 6.07 -9.16 -12.54
N SER A 86 5.97 -9.38 -13.84
CA SER A 86 4.74 -9.71 -14.55
C SER A 86 4.76 -11.16 -15.04
N ASP A 87 3.58 -11.78 -15.09
CA ASP A 87 3.38 -13.11 -15.66
C ASP A 87 3.38 -13.07 -17.20
N THR A 88 2.97 -11.94 -17.80
CA THR A 88 2.81 -11.82 -19.27
C THR A 88 3.64 -10.70 -19.91
N GLY A 89 4.16 -9.78 -19.09
CA GLY A 89 4.85 -8.56 -19.48
C GLY A 89 6.31 -8.52 -19.04
N THR A 90 6.87 -7.30 -18.94
CA THR A 90 8.28 -7.06 -18.60
C THR A 90 8.38 -6.15 -17.38
N PRO A 91 9.25 -6.46 -16.41
CA PRO A 91 10.11 -7.65 -16.34
C PRO A 91 9.31 -8.92 -15.99
N ALA A 92 9.61 -10.02 -16.67
CA ALA A 92 8.91 -11.29 -16.49
C ALA A 92 9.34 -11.98 -15.19
N CYS A 93 8.39 -12.58 -14.46
CA CYS A 93 8.68 -13.33 -13.25
C CYS A 93 9.61 -14.53 -13.52
N PRO A 94 10.58 -14.83 -12.62
CA PRO A 94 10.76 -14.27 -11.28
C PRO A 94 11.70 -13.04 -11.21
N SER A 95 12.01 -12.38 -12.34
CA SER A 95 12.90 -11.21 -12.36
C SER A 95 12.13 -9.94 -12.04
N TYR A 96 12.57 -9.21 -11.01
CA TYR A 96 11.91 -7.98 -10.56
C TYR A 96 12.56 -6.75 -11.16
N GLY A 97 11.74 -5.74 -11.46
CA GLY A 97 12.22 -4.43 -11.89
C GLY A 97 12.65 -3.54 -10.72
N GLU A 98 12.97 -2.30 -11.04
CA GLU A 98 13.15 -1.26 -10.02
C GLU A 98 11.84 -0.96 -9.29
N ALA A 99 11.95 -0.29 -8.14
CA ALA A 99 10.77 0.15 -7.40
C ALA A 99 9.98 1.19 -8.22
N SER A 100 8.79 0.81 -8.66
CA SER A 100 7.93 1.63 -9.54
C SER A 100 6.61 2.03 -8.88
N ALA A 101 6.40 1.65 -7.63
CA ALA A 101 5.27 2.10 -6.82
C ALA A 101 5.63 2.20 -5.33
N TYR A 102 4.75 2.83 -4.55
CA TYR A 102 4.70 2.61 -3.11
C TYR A 102 3.27 2.63 -2.59
N LEU A 103 3.06 2.06 -1.40
CA LEU A 103 1.80 2.14 -0.67
C LEU A 103 1.92 3.08 0.53
N VAL A 104 0.86 3.82 0.80
CA VAL A 104 0.67 4.60 2.04
C VAL A 104 -0.58 4.09 2.73
N ARG A 105 -0.50 3.90 4.04
CA ARG A 105 -1.65 3.56 4.87
C ARG A 105 -2.48 4.81 5.15
N ASP A 106 -3.78 4.76 4.90
CA ASP A 106 -4.73 5.76 5.39
C ASP A 106 -5.90 5.06 6.09
N LYS A 107 -5.85 5.02 7.42
CA LYS A 107 -6.87 4.34 8.26
C LYS A 107 -7.08 2.88 7.82
N ALA A 108 -8.23 2.60 7.19
CA ALA A 108 -8.66 1.28 6.75
C ALA A 108 -8.40 1.02 5.25
N THR A 109 -7.72 1.93 4.56
CA THR A 109 -7.37 1.81 3.14
C THR A 109 -5.86 1.88 2.95
N VAL A 110 -5.43 1.52 1.75
CA VAL A 110 -4.08 1.81 1.26
C VAL A 110 -4.19 2.60 -0.03
N VAL A 111 -3.42 3.68 -0.13
CA VAL A 111 -3.29 4.43 -1.37
C VAL A 111 -2.08 3.88 -2.12
N TRP A 112 -2.32 3.35 -3.32
CA TRP A 112 -1.29 2.87 -4.23
C TRP A 112 -0.81 4.03 -5.09
N TYR A 113 0.45 4.42 -4.95
CA TYR A 113 1.10 5.42 -5.79
C TYR A 113 1.96 4.73 -6.86
N ARG A 114 1.89 5.17 -8.11
CA ARG A 114 2.72 4.65 -9.21
C ARG A 114 3.66 5.72 -9.74
N LYS A 115 4.82 5.27 -10.21
CA LYS A 115 5.81 6.14 -10.85
C LYS A 115 5.28 6.63 -12.19
N PHE A 116 5.34 7.93 -12.41
CA PHE A 116 5.00 8.64 -13.64
C PHE A 116 6.13 9.60 -13.97
N GLY A 117 7.01 9.21 -14.91
CA GLY A 117 8.28 9.91 -15.13
C GLY A 117 9.20 9.82 -13.91
N SER A 118 9.61 10.96 -13.36
CA SER A 118 10.43 11.05 -12.15
C SER A 118 9.63 11.04 -10.85
N ASP A 119 8.32 11.26 -10.91
CA ASP A 119 7.48 11.46 -9.74
C ASP A 119 6.60 10.24 -9.44
N TYR A 120 5.99 10.23 -8.26
CA TYR A 120 4.93 9.27 -7.91
C TYR A 120 3.60 10.00 -7.80
N LYS A 121 2.56 9.43 -8.42
CA LYS A 121 1.20 9.97 -8.38
C LYS A 121 0.25 8.97 -7.73
N PRO A 122 -0.76 9.42 -6.96
CA PRO A 122 -1.83 8.54 -6.50
C PRO A 122 -2.46 7.85 -7.70
N TYR A 123 -2.62 6.53 -7.61
CA TYR A 123 -3.25 5.72 -8.65
C TYR A 123 -4.62 5.23 -8.17
N LEU A 124 -4.65 4.44 -7.09
CA LEU A 124 -5.88 3.87 -6.55
C LEU A 124 -5.90 3.95 -5.03
N THR A 125 -7.11 4.03 -4.47
CA THR A 125 -7.35 3.74 -3.06
C THR A 125 -7.94 2.33 -2.96
N LEU A 126 -7.20 1.41 -2.36
CA LEU A 126 -7.59 0.03 -2.18
C LEU A 126 -8.20 -0.15 -0.78
N HIS A 127 -9.23 -0.98 -0.69
CA HIS A 127 -9.88 -1.35 0.56
C HIS A 127 -9.44 -2.73 1.01
N GLU A 128 -9.41 -2.94 2.32
CA GLU A 128 -9.14 -4.27 2.86
C GLU A 128 -10.21 -5.26 2.39
N ALA A 129 -9.79 -6.34 1.73
CA ALA A 129 -10.65 -7.42 1.28
C ALA A 129 -10.65 -8.55 2.32
N LYS A 130 -11.84 -8.94 2.78
CA LYS A 130 -12.05 -10.04 3.73
C LYS A 130 -13.04 -11.02 3.14
N ALA A 131 -12.81 -12.30 3.37
CA ALA A 131 -13.75 -13.35 2.95
C ALA A 131 -15.18 -13.03 3.44
N GLY A 132 -16.13 -13.01 2.52
CA GLY A 132 -17.53 -12.71 2.80
C GLY A 132 -17.87 -11.22 2.97
N GLN A 133 -16.91 -10.31 2.85
CA GLN A 133 -17.16 -8.87 2.83
C GLN A 133 -17.18 -8.33 1.40
N LYS A 134 -18.14 -7.46 1.10
CA LYS A 134 -18.18 -6.74 -0.16
C LYS A 134 -17.17 -5.60 -0.11
N VAL A 135 -16.26 -5.56 -1.08
CA VAL A 135 -15.35 -4.43 -1.30
C VAL A 135 -16.18 -3.24 -1.81
N PRO A 136 -15.99 -2.02 -1.27
CA PRO A 136 -16.63 -0.83 -1.80
C PRO A 136 -16.39 -0.70 -3.31
N SER A 137 -17.45 -0.34 -4.05
CA SER A 137 -17.38 -0.17 -5.50
C SER A 137 -17.32 1.31 -5.83
N ASP A 138 -16.39 1.67 -6.70
CA ASP A 138 -16.29 2.99 -7.28
C ASP A 138 -17.24 3.11 -8.49
N ASP A 139 -18.10 4.13 -8.48
CA ASP A 139 -19.06 4.43 -9.54
C ASP A 139 -18.71 5.71 -10.30
N GLN A 140 -17.57 6.33 -10.00
CA GLN A 140 -17.08 7.52 -10.66
C GLN A 140 -16.19 7.12 -11.85
N CYS A 141 -16.79 7.07 -13.04
CA CYS A 141 -16.04 6.93 -14.28
C CYS A 141 -15.84 8.30 -14.91
N ALA A 142 -14.65 8.55 -15.46
CA ALA A 142 -14.50 9.65 -16.40
C ALA A 142 -15.40 9.32 -17.60
N ASP A 143 -16.35 10.20 -17.91
CA ASP A 143 -17.20 10.06 -19.08
C ASP A 143 -16.30 9.90 -20.31
N ASP A 144 -16.56 8.90 -21.17
CA ASP A 144 -15.76 8.56 -22.36
C ASP A 144 -15.77 9.65 -23.47
N GLU A 145 -15.90 10.95 -23.13
CA GLU A 145 -15.94 12.06 -24.08
C GLU A 145 -14.62 12.86 -24.07
N ALA A 146 -13.59 12.26 -24.63
CA ALA A 146 -12.51 12.95 -25.36
C ALA A 146 -11.65 11.90 -26.09
N GLN A 147 -12.27 11.11 -26.99
CA GLN A 147 -11.50 10.53 -28.09
C GLN A 147 -11.47 11.60 -29.17
N ASP A 148 -10.27 12.16 -29.35
CA ASP A 148 -9.95 13.23 -30.27
C ASP A 148 -10.62 13.05 -31.65
N ASP A 149 -11.47 14.01 -32.01
CA ASP A 149 -11.86 14.27 -33.40
C ASP A 149 -10.59 14.61 -34.19
N GLU A 150 -9.92 13.60 -34.75
CA GLU A 150 -8.89 13.82 -35.76
C GLU A 150 -9.58 14.42 -37.01
N PRO A 151 -9.22 15.65 -37.43
CA PRO A 151 -9.74 16.20 -38.67
C PRO A 151 -9.20 15.37 -39.83
N LYS A 152 -10.10 14.78 -40.62
CA LYS A 152 -9.73 14.20 -41.91
C LYS A 152 -9.40 15.33 -42.87
N ASP A 153 -8.12 15.64 -43.00
CA ASP A 153 -7.62 16.53 -44.04
C ASP A 153 -7.86 15.92 -45.44
N ASN A 154 -8.28 16.78 -46.36
CA ASN A 154 -8.80 16.52 -47.70
C ASN A 154 -7.71 16.62 -48.78
#